data_AF-A0A6J7CRY1-F1
#
_entry.id   AF-A0A6J7CRY1-F1
#
_cell.length_a   1.000
_cell.length_b   1.000
_cell.length_c   1.000
_cell.angle_alpha   90.00
_cell.angle_beta   90.00
_cell.angle_gamma   90.00
#
_symmetry.space_group_name_H-M   'P 1'
#
loop_
_entity.id
_entity.type
_entity.pdbx_description
1 polymer ?
#
loop_
_entity_poly.entity_id
_entity_poly.type
_entity_poly.pdbx_seq_one_letter_code
_entity_poly.pdbx_strand_id
1 'polypeptide(L)'
;MSSQFRRFGVASVLLVLVAFTAPLVATAGSLSTGTPVRISHGFTTGQPPAAQFRGSTKGDGWGLAITSEHVYNLFHHQTNFTVDCHLTATAAECENYPSRVSDGQQGFSSPMDASLWTVPTEHRLYAFAYQYATKSAGVVCMKTDQPLTPFCGFTRLSEVNEAGYGSGYSLISNTVTVGKRHYAWNGVVSANTASRNTLMCFDEVTLAACANQPYRVPTGSTSQIRPLRAVAQLLSVANRIIVTSTGLDRVEKAACFDTVTQNECSGIWPIHLPDGAKPVSSVPLPQLDAQGSGIGVCFEGPTMPCVDLAGVEVDTPPGLVASVNTTTVQDFNGEPSVVGSRVYVAISNYNNYGDNKVACYDYATESTCAHFPFRPSNLRLIYTTNQDPQVPSCIWLNADGGTSQIQNFDAYTTKNCGLHTQRILVSGYVEPLSECEALSYQKLAISSPIPSEYSNGSVTFENGSGNPIPGVATQTIDANGEVDLSNLGLEKHPRFVQFSISLPGAQHLPITMALHWTAAYHPECAIRNQLVTEIPTTTTSEPTTTTTDPSTTTSIPVTTSTTPSGGLPRTGGNVGRMILVATSLIILGLSLEAVVRRRRLN
;
A
#
# COMPACT_ATOMS: atom_id res chain seq x y z
N MET A 1 -59.17 -54.76 10.22
CA MET A 1 -58.78 -55.56 11.40
C MET A 1 -57.27 -55.44 11.53
N SER A 2 -56.77 -54.56 12.42
CA SER A 2 -55.96 -54.91 13.62
C SER A 2 -54.67 -55.66 13.27
N SER A 3 -53.43 -55.22 13.52
CA SER A 3 -52.87 -54.47 14.66
C SER A 3 -51.36 -54.16 14.43
N GLN A 4 -50.81 -53.27 15.28
CA GLN A 4 -49.37 -53.07 15.62
C GLN A 4 -48.48 -52.41 14.54
N PHE A 5 -47.66 -51.38 14.81
CA PHE A 5 -46.64 -51.25 15.85
C PHE A 5 -46.38 -49.79 16.28
N ARG A 6 -46.05 -49.61 17.56
CA ARG A 6 -45.42 -48.41 18.15
C ARG A 6 -43.97 -48.25 17.63
N ARG A 7 -43.45 -47.01 17.54
CA ARG A 7 -42.40 -46.43 18.44
C ARG A 7 -41.69 -45.19 17.84
N PHE A 8 -41.66 -44.15 18.67
CA PHE A 8 -40.61 -43.17 18.96
C PHE A 8 -39.70 -42.61 17.85
N GLY A 9 -39.79 -41.28 17.71
CA GLY A 9 -38.66 -40.40 17.34
C GLY A 9 -38.88 -39.04 18.02
N VAL A 10 -38.53 -38.93 19.30
CA VAL A 10 -38.44 -37.64 19.98
C VAL A 10 -37.19 -36.96 19.42
N ALA A 11 -37.38 -35.87 18.67
CA ALA A 11 -36.30 -35.04 18.19
C ALA A 11 -35.70 -34.24 19.35
N SER A 12 -34.52 -34.65 19.81
CA SER A 12 -33.68 -33.84 20.70
C SER A 12 -33.14 -32.65 19.93
N VAL A 13 -33.70 -31.46 20.18
CA VAL A 13 -33.12 -30.18 19.77
C VAL A 13 -31.91 -29.92 20.66
N LEU A 14 -30.70 -30.20 20.14
CA LEU A 14 -29.45 -29.76 20.75
C LEU A 14 -29.33 -28.25 20.52
N LEU A 15 -29.69 -27.47 21.53
CA LEU A 15 -29.46 -26.04 21.56
C LEU A 15 -27.96 -25.81 21.85
N VAL A 16 -27.14 -25.69 20.79
CA VAL A 16 -25.76 -25.25 20.93
C VAL A 16 -25.80 -23.75 21.28
N LEU A 17 -25.62 -23.45 22.56
CA LEU A 17 -25.37 -22.10 23.05
C LEU A 17 -23.97 -21.70 22.57
N VAL A 18 -23.87 -21.11 21.37
CA VAL A 18 -22.68 -20.36 20.97
C VAL A 18 -22.65 -19.11 21.83
N ALA A 19 -21.87 -19.16 22.92
CA ALA A 19 -21.52 -17.97 23.68
C ALA A 19 -20.64 -17.09 22.78
N PHE A 20 -21.29 -16.19 22.04
CA PHE A 20 -20.60 -15.03 21.47
C PHE A 20 -20.12 -14.19 22.65
N THR A 21 -18.86 -14.36 23.03
CA THR A 21 -18.11 -13.34 23.76
C THR A 21 -17.94 -12.17 22.81
N ALA A 22 -18.98 -11.33 22.71
CA ALA A 22 -18.81 -10.01 22.13
C ALA A 22 -17.66 -9.36 22.92
N PRO A 23 -16.56 -8.95 22.27
CA PRO A 23 -15.56 -8.15 22.97
C PRO A 23 -16.31 -6.98 23.56
N LEU A 24 -16.20 -6.80 24.88
CA LEU A 24 -16.56 -5.53 25.50
C LEU A 24 -15.67 -4.49 24.82
N VAL A 25 -16.19 -3.90 23.74
CA VAL A 25 -15.71 -2.63 23.26
C VAL A 25 -16.08 -1.70 24.40
N ALA A 26 -15.13 -1.47 25.30
CA ALA A 26 -15.26 -0.43 26.29
C ALA A 26 -15.74 0.79 25.51
N THR A 27 -16.93 1.30 25.85
CA THR A 27 -17.37 2.59 25.33
C THR A 27 -16.29 3.53 25.78
N ALA A 28 -15.39 3.88 24.85
CA ALA A 28 -14.21 4.67 25.17
C ALA A 28 -14.72 5.88 25.93
N GLY A 29 -14.45 5.92 27.25
CA GLY A 29 -14.39 7.21 27.92
C GLY A 29 -13.47 8.05 27.05
N SER A 30 -13.82 9.32 26.83
CA SER A 30 -13.05 10.18 25.93
C SER A 30 -11.60 10.25 26.40
N LEU A 31 -10.74 9.39 25.86
CA LEU A 31 -9.31 9.41 26.11
C LEU A 31 -8.82 10.73 25.55
N SER A 32 -8.18 11.55 26.39
CA SER A 32 -7.57 12.79 25.92
C SER A 32 -6.42 12.47 24.97
N THR A 33 -6.33 13.18 23.85
CA THR A 33 -5.15 13.14 22.98
C THR A 33 -3.88 13.36 23.81
N GLY A 34 -2.85 12.56 23.56
CA GLY A 34 -1.58 12.60 24.31
C GLY A 34 -1.51 11.65 25.51
N THR A 35 -2.64 11.09 25.97
CA THR A 35 -2.65 10.10 27.07
C THR A 35 -1.91 8.85 26.61
N PRO A 36 -0.86 8.36 27.31
CA PRO A 36 -0.23 7.11 26.93
C PRO A 36 -1.27 5.99 26.90
N VAL A 37 -1.20 5.03 25.98
CA VAL A 37 -2.13 3.89 25.93
C VAL A 37 -1.37 2.65 25.51
N ARG A 38 -1.86 1.46 25.90
CA ARG A 38 -1.34 0.20 25.37
C ARG A 38 -2.09 -0.15 24.12
N ILE A 39 -1.36 -0.33 23.03
CA ILE A 39 -1.90 -0.69 21.73
C ILE A 39 -1.41 -2.10 21.40
N SER A 40 -2.32 -2.90 20.84
CA SER A 40 -2.00 -4.18 20.22
C SER A 40 -2.50 -4.19 18.78
N HIS A 41 -1.69 -4.71 17.86
CA HIS A 41 -2.09 -4.93 16.47
C HIS A 41 -1.66 -6.31 16.00
N GLY A 42 -2.64 -7.08 15.51
CA GLY A 42 -2.43 -8.38 14.90
C GLY A 42 -2.16 -8.26 13.40
N PHE A 43 -1.19 -9.01 12.91
CA PHE A 43 -0.81 -9.06 11.50
C PHE A 43 -0.50 -10.50 11.11
N THR A 44 -0.91 -10.88 9.91
CA THR A 44 -0.57 -12.18 9.31
C THR A 44 0.19 -11.91 8.02
N THR A 45 1.44 -12.39 7.93
CA THR A 45 2.16 -12.38 6.65
C THR A 45 1.47 -13.29 5.65
N GLY A 46 1.65 -13.02 4.36
CA GLY A 46 1.25 -13.95 3.32
C GLY A 46 2.12 -15.20 3.34
N GLN A 47 1.70 -16.22 2.59
CA GLN A 47 2.59 -17.34 2.32
C GLN A 47 3.80 -16.84 1.53
N PRO A 48 5.04 -17.10 1.98
CA PRO A 48 6.23 -16.78 1.20
C PRO A 48 6.13 -17.39 -0.19
N PRO A 49 6.47 -16.64 -1.24
CA PRO A 49 6.27 -17.13 -2.58
C PRO A 49 7.20 -18.28 -2.92
N ALA A 50 6.80 -19.06 -3.92
CA ALA A 50 7.62 -20.09 -4.50
C ALA A 50 9.01 -19.52 -4.84
N ALA A 51 10.05 -20.27 -4.43
CA ALA A 51 11.43 -19.89 -4.73
C ALA A 51 11.71 -19.86 -6.24
N GLN A 52 10.93 -20.57 -7.05
CA GLN A 52 10.98 -20.46 -8.50
C GLN A 52 9.59 -20.09 -8.99
N PHE A 53 9.44 -18.84 -9.40
CA PHE A 53 8.25 -18.39 -10.09
C PHE A 53 8.48 -18.52 -11.59
N ARG A 54 7.55 -19.19 -12.28
CA ARG A 54 7.54 -19.23 -13.74
C ARG A 54 6.40 -18.33 -14.18
N GLY A 55 6.69 -17.33 -14.98
CA GLY A 55 5.62 -16.54 -15.59
C GLY A 55 4.94 -17.29 -16.73
N SER A 56 3.80 -16.76 -17.18
CA SER A 56 3.06 -17.31 -18.31
C SER A 56 3.92 -17.52 -19.56
N THR A 57 3.69 -18.62 -20.26
CA THR A 57 4.20 -18.83 -21.62
C THR A 57 3.37 -18.12 -22.70
N LYS A 58 2.25 -17.49 -22.32
CA LYS A 58 1.18 -17.08 -23.23
C LYS A 58 1.11 -15.56 -23.47
N GLY A 59 1.94 -14.77 -22.80
CA GLY A 59 2.00 -13.33 -22.94
C GLY A 59 3.07 -12.74 -22.03
N ASP A 60 3.56 -11.57 -22.39
CA ASP A 60 4.47 -10.72 -21.64
C ASP A 60 3.75 -10.01 -20.49
N GLY A 61 4.42 -9.82 -19.36
CA GLY A 61 3.78 -9.17 -18.20
C GLY A 61 3.89 -7.64 -18.22
N TRP A 62 2.94 -6.97 -17.57
CA TRP A 62 2.89 -5.51 -17.46
C TRP A 62 2.81 -5.01 -16.02
N GLY A 63 1.75 -5.41 -15.32
CA GLY A 63 1.48 -5.02 -13.94
C GLY A 63 1.18 -6.25 -13.11
N LEU A 64 1.64 -6.26 -11.86
CA LEU A 64 1.40 -7.33 -10.92
C LEU A 64 0.46 -6.89 -9.82
N ALA A 65 -0.37 -7.81 -9.35
CA ALA A 65 -1.07 -7.65 -8.09
C ALA A 65 -0.96 -8.95 -7.30
N ILE A 66 -0.62 -8.84 -6.02
CA ILE A 66 -0.25 -9.97 -5.18
C ILE A 66 -1.22 -10.07 -4.00
N THR A 67 -1.69 -11.28 -3.76
CA THR A 67 -2.47 -11.68 -2.58
C THR A 67 -1.71 -12.79 -1.86
N SER A 68 -2.20 -13.19 -0.68
CA SER A 68 -1.62 -14.31 0.07
C SER A 68 -1.63 -15.63 -0.70
N GLU A 69 -2.55 -15.81 -1.65
CA GLU A 69 -2.76 -17.07 -2.37
C GLU A 69 -2.40 -17.00 -3.86
N HIS A 70 -2.53 -15.82 -4.46
CA HIS A 70 -2.43 -15.63 -5.91
C HIS A 70 -1.55 -14.43 -6.28
N VAL A 71 -0.84 -14.57 -7.38
CA VAL A 71 -0.17 -13.50 -8.13
C VAL A 71 -0.90 -13.34 -9.46
N TYR A 72 -1.42 -12.14 -9.71
CA TYR A 72 -2.04 -11.76 -10.98
C TYR A 72 -1.08 -10.95 -11.82
N ASN A 73 -1.14 -11.13 -13.14
CA ASN A 73 -0.32 -10.41 -14.10
C ASN A 73 -1.17 -9.90 -15.26
N LEU A 74 -1.15 -8.60 -15.51
CA LEU A 74 -1.79 -8.00 -16.69
C LEU A 74 -0.83 -8.10 -17.87
N PHE A 75 -1.29 -8.58 -19.03
CA PHE A 75 -0.43 -8.66 -20.22
C PHE A 75 -0.30 -7.34 -20.98
N HIS A 76 0.86 -7.10 -21.61
CA HIS A 76 1.16 -5.84 -22.31
C HIS A 76 1.00 -5.92 -23.84
N HIS A 77 1.69 -6.81 -24.55
CA HIS A 77 1.68 -6.89 -26.04
C HIS A 77 0.47 -7.62 -26.64
N GLN A 78 -0.65 -7.72 -25.91
CA GLN A 78 -1.82 -8.46 -26.38
C GLN A 78 -2.90 -7.55 -26.96
N THR A 79 -3.57 -8.05 -28.00
CA THR A 79 -4.68 -7.33 -28.65
C THR A 79 -5.90 -7.17 -27.75
N ASN A 80 -5.96 -7.93 -26.65
CA ASN A 80 -7.06 -7.92 -25.70
C ASN A 80 -6.53 -7.77 -24.28
N PHE A 81 -7.26 -7.02 -23.46
CA PHE A 81 -7.05 -6.98 -22.02
C PHE A 81 -7.14 -8.38 -21.41
N THR A 82 -6.01 -8.90 -20.97
CA THR A 82 -5.85 -10.29 -20.56
C THR A 82 -5.08 -10.32 -19.25
N VAL A 83 -5.61 -11.05 -18.27
CA VAL A 83 -4.96 -11.25 -16.98
C VAL A 83 -4.58 -12.71 -16.87
N ASP A 84 -3.39 -12.95 -16.35
CA ASP A 84 -2.86 -14.24 -15.97
C ASP A 84 -2.84 -14.38 -14.44
N CYS A 85 -2.82 -15.61 -13.96
CA CYS A 85 -2.87 -15.90 -12.52
C CYS A 85 -2.02 -17.12 -12.20
N HIS A 86 -1.32 -17.05 -11.09
CA HIS A 86 -0.52 -18.12 -10.54
C HIS A 86 -0.72 -18.22 -9.03
N LEU A 87 -0.58 -19.42 -8.47
CA LEU A 87 -0.55 -19.63 -7.02
C LEU A 87 0.75 -19.10 -6.43
N THR A 88 0.68 -18.24 -5.42
CA THR A 88 1.85 -17.65 -4.75
C THR A 88 2.80 -18.74 -4.22
N ALA A 89 2.22 -19.77 -3.60
CA ALA A 89 2.93 -20.86 -2.93
C ALA A 89 3.76 -21.76 -3.87
N THR A 90 3.23 -22.06 -5.06
CA THR A 90 3.75 -23.12 -5.94
C THR A 90 4.13 -22.62 -7.32
N ALA A 91 3.81 -21.36 -7.64
CA ALA A 91 3.87 -20.77 -8.97
C ALA A 91 3.06 -21.52 -10.05
N ALA A 92 2.20 -22.47 -9.67
CA ALA A 92 1.34 -23.15 -10.63
C ALA A 92 0.33 -22.17 -11.22
N GLU A 93 0.06 -22.26 -12.53
CA GLU A 93 -0.98 -21.47 -13.20
C GLU A 93 -2.34 -21.78 -12.57
N CYS A 94 -3.14 -20.73 -12.33
CA CYS A 94 -4.49 -20.89 -11.81
C CYS A 94 -5.39 -21.56 -12.87
N GLU A 95 -6.37 -22.33 -12.43
CA GLU A 95 -7.31 -22.97 -13.35
C GLU A 95 -8.05 -21.91 -14.19
N ASN A 96 -8.18 -22.16 -15.50
CA ASN A 96 -8.85 -21.29 -16.48
C ASN A 96 -8.17 -19.94 -16.76
N TYR A 97 -6.89 -19.78 -16.43
CA TYR A 97 -6.07 -18.65 -16.85
C TYR A 97 -5.16 -18.98 -18.07
N PRO A 98 -4.66 -17.97 -18.79
CA PRO A 98 -5.00 -16.55 -18.69
C PRO A 98 -6.43 -16.28 -19.16
N SER A 99 -7.07 -15.28 -18.56
CA SER A 99 -8.45 -14.92 -18.82
C SER A 99 -8.54 -13.58 -19.56
N ARG A 100 -9.33 -13.58 -20.64
CA ARG A 100 -9.66 -12.37 -21.40
C ARG A 100 -10.80 -11.63 -20.72
N VAL A 101 -10.60 -10.34 -20.50
CA VAL A 101 -11.60 -9.45 -19.91
C VAL A 101 -12.32 -8.70 -21.03
N SER A 102 -13.65 -8.82 -21.08
CA SER A 102 -14.48 -8.20 -22.11
C SER A 102 -15.81 -7.74 -21.53
N ASP A 103 -16.28 -6.60 -22.02
CA ASP A 103 -17.62 -6.05 -21.73
C ASP A 103 -18.72 -6.65 -22.63
N GLY A 104 -18.39 -7.67 -23.43
CA GLY A 104 -19.28 -8.27 -24.42
C GLY A 104 -19.43 -7.45 -25.70
N GLN A 105 -18.70 -6.33 -25.84
CA GLN A 105 -18.67 -5.51 -27.04
C GLN A 105 -17.30 -5.57 -27.73
N GLN A 106 -16.49 -4.52 -27.58
CA GLN A 106 -15.16 -4.40 -28.19
C GLN A 106 -14.04 -4.66 -27.18
N GLY A 107 -14.37 -4.80 -25.89
CA GLY A 107 -13.41 -5.05 -24.81
C GLY A 107 -12.56 -3.84 -24.46
N PHE A 108 -11.34 -4.11 -23.98
CA PHE A 108 -10.45 -3.12 -23.40
C PHE A 108 -9.02 -3.26 -23.93
N SER A 109 -8.26 -2.16 -23.86
CA SER A 109 -6.80 -2.13 -24.05
C SER A 109 -6.13 -1.89 -22.69
N SER A 110 -5.03 -2.61 -22.45
CA SER A 110 -4.16 -2.39 -21.30
C SER A 110 -3.59 -0.96 -21.33
N PRO A 111 -3.34 -0.34 -20.15
CA PRO A 111 -2.71 0.96 -20.05
C PRO A 111 -1.28 0.90 -20.61
N MET A 112 -0.73 2.08 -20.95
CA MET A 112 0.63 2.12 -21.50
C MET A 112 1.65 1.68 -20.48
N ASP A 113 1.35 1.84 -19.18
CA ASP A 113 2.21 1.62 -18.01
C ASP A 113 1.53 0.80 -16.92
N ALA A 114 2.33 0.23 -16.03
CA ALA A 114 1.88 -0.81 -15.12
C ALA A 114 0.72 -0.35 -14.23
N SER A 115 -0.35 -1.14 -14.24
CA SER A 115 -1.57 -0.86 -13.50
C SER A 115 -2.30 -2.16 -13.21
N LEU A 116 -2.22 -2.64 -11.97
CA LEU A 116 -3.01 -3.75 -11.49
C LEU A 116 -3.06 -3.70 -9.95
N TRP A 117 -4.23 -3.92 -9.35
CA TRP A 117 -4.35 -4.05 -7.90
C TRP A 117 -5.52 -4.95 -7.51
N THR A 118 -5.46 -5.53 -6.32
CA THR A 118 -6.49 -6.44 -5.80
C THR A 118 -7.24 -5.84 -4.63
N VAL A 119 -8.52 -6.21 -4.49
CA VAL A 119 -9.33 -6.08 -3.28
C VAL A 119 -9.68 -7.50 -2.83
N PRO A 120 -8.78 -8.18 -2.08
CA PRO A 120 -8.90 -9.61 -1.82
C PRO A 120 -10.20 -9.98 -1.09
N THR A 121 -10.66 -9.13 -0.17
CA THR A 121 -11.89 -9.32 0.61
C THR A 121 -13.15 -9.36 -0.25
N GLU A 122 -13.10 -8.78 -1.46
CA GLU A 122 -14.23 -8.79 -2.40
C GLU A 122 -14.05 -9.80 -3.54
N HIS A 123 -12.92 -10.53 -3.56
CA HIS A 123 -12.49 -11.35 -4.70
C HIS A 123 -12.44 -10.56 -6.01
N ARG A 124 -11.86 -9.35 -5.94
CA ARG A 124 -11.77 -8.45 -7.09
C ARG A 124 -10.35 -8.03 -7.42
N LEU A 125 -10.15 -7.81 -8.70
CA LEU A 125 -8.97 -7.28 -9.33
C LEU A 125 -9.38 -6.08 -10.18
N TYR A 126 -8.55 -5.06 -10.19
CA TYR A 126 -8.82 -3.80 -10.87
C TYR A 126 -7.60 -3.32 -11.63
N ALA A 127 -7.85 -2.59 -12.70
CA ALA A 127 -6.82 -1.94 -13.48
C ALA A 127 -7.43 -0.75 -14.22
N PHE A 128 -6.64 0.28 -14.46
CA PHE A 128 -7.00 1.28 -15.46
C PHE A 128 -6.98 0.66 -16.85
N ALA A 129 -7.92 1.09 -17.70
CA ALA A 129 -8.06 0.58 -19.04
C ALA A 129 -8.67 1.62 -19.98
N TYR A 130 -8.38 1.47 -21.26
CA TYR A 130 -9.10 2.14 -22.34
C TYR A 130 -10.24 1.23 -22.81
N GLN A 131 -11.48 1.73 -22.80
CA GLN A 131 -12.64 1.00 -23.34
C GLN A 131 -12.84 1.33 -24.82
N TYR A 132 -12.78 0.32 -25.70
CA TYR A 132 -12.88 0.53 -27.15
C TYR A 132 -14.24 1.11 -27.58
N ALA A 133 -15.34 0.63 -27.00
CA ALA A 133 -16.69 0.99 -27.41
C ALA A 133 -16.99 2.50 -27.25
N THR A 134 -16.52 3.10 -26.16
CA THR A 134 -16.79 4.51 -25.81
C THR A 134 -15.57 5.41 -25.98
N LYS A 135 -14.39 4.82 -26.23
CA LYS A 135 -13.10 5.52 -26.26
C LYS A 135 -12.89 6.38 -25.01
N SER A 136 -13.22 5.78 -23.86
CA SER A 136 -13.08 6.40 -22.54
C SER A 136 -12.07 5.63 -21.68
N ALA A 137 -11.46 6.34 -20.75
CA ALA A 137 -10.52 5.83 -19.78
C ALA A 137 -11.29 5.59 -18.48
N GLY A 138 -10.94 4.52 -17.78
CA GLY A 138 -11.60 4.18 -16.54
C GLY A 138 -10.96 2.98 -15.89
N VAL A 139 -11.66 2.39 -14.93
CA VAL A 139 -11.21 1.21 -14.22
C VAL A 139 -12.07 0.01 -14.60
N VAL A 140 -11.43 -1.06 -15.06
CA VAL A 140 -12.07 -2.34 -15.31
C VAL A 140 -12.05 -3.18 -14.03
N CYS A 141 -13.21 -3.73 -13.67
CA CYS A 141 -13.40 -4.67 -12.57
C CYS A 141 -13.34 -6.10 -13.08
N MET A 142 -12.57 -6.93 -12.40
CA MET A 142 -12.43 -8.36 -12.67
C MET A 142 -12.67 -9.18 -11.40
N LYS A 143 -13.44 -10.26 -11.51
CA LYS A 143 -13.70 -11.26 -10.48
C LYS A 143 -12.59 -12.28 -10.50
N THR A 144 -11.95 -12.49 -9.36
CA THR A 144 -10.85 -13.46 -9.25
C THR A 144 -11.34 -14.89 -9.01
N ASP A 145 -12.57 -15.05 -8.50
CA ASP A 145 -13.24 -16.32 -8.22
C ASP A 145 -14.03 -16.87 -9.42
N GLN A 146 -14.16 -16.10 -10.51
CA GLN A 146 -14.95 -16.46 -11.70
C GLN A 146 -14.14 -16.24 -12.99
N PRO A 147 -13.02 -16.98 -13.18
CA PRO A 147 -12.06 -16.70 -14.25
C PRO A 147 -12.60 -16.91 -15.67
N LEU A 148 -13.66 -17.69 -15.88
CA LEU A 148 -14.28 -17.84 -17.21
C LEU A 148 -15.13 -16.64 -17.63
N THR A 149 -15.58 -15.85 -16.66
CA THR A 149 -16.39 -14.63 -16.88
C THR A 149 -15.90 -13.55 -15.93
N PRO A 150 -14.65 -13.10 -16.09
CA PRO A 150 -13.99 -12.29 -15.07
C PRO A 150 -14.62 -10.89 -14.98
N PHE A 151 -15.22 -10.35 -16.04
CA PHE A 151 -15.71 -8.97 -16.04
C PHE A 151 -16.84 -8.72 -15.02
N CYS A 152 -16.64 -7.76 -14.09
CA CYS A 152 -17.66 -7.30 -13.14
C CYS A 152 -18.11 -5.85 -13.32
N GLY A 153 -17.54 -5.11 -14.27
CA GLY A 153 -17.96 -3.75 -14.57
C GLY A 153 -16.83 -2.86 -15.06
N PHE A 154 -17.20 -1.65 -15.49
CA PHE A 154 -16.27 -0.61 -15.90
C PHE A 154 -16.72 0.73 -15.30
N THR A 155 -15.86 1.31 -14.46
CA THR A 155 -16.08 2.64 -13.90
C THR A 155 -15.38 3.65 -14.79
N ARG A 156 -16.14 4.31 -15.65
CA ARG A 156 -15.63 5.34 -16.54
C ARG A 156 -15.15 6.55 -15.73
N LEU A 157 -13.93 7.01 -16.00
CA LEU A 157 -13.28 8.15 -15.32
C LEU A 157 -13.02 9.34 -16.25
N SER A 158 -13.01 9.13 -17.57
CA SER A 158 -12.99 10.19 -18.57
C SER A 158 -14.35 10.32 -19.28
N GLU A 159 -14.56 11.43 -19.99
CA GLU A 159 -15.66 11.54 -20.93
C GLU A 159 -15.49 10.61 -22.14
N VAL A 160 -16.59 10.41 -22.87
CA VAL A 160 -16.62 9.61 -24.12
C VAL A 160 -15.76 10.29 -25.19
N ASN A 161 -14.92 9.53 -25.91
CA ASN A 161 -13.94 10.04 -26.88
C ASN A 161 -12.86 10.97 -26.30
N GLU A 162 -12.64 10.93 -24.99
CA GLU A 162 -11.60 11.72 -24.33
C GLU A 162 -10.42 10.90 -23.81
N ALA A 163 -10.40 9.58 -24.01
CA ALA A 163 -9.24 8.78 -23.64
C ALA A 163 -8.15 8.80 -24.70
N GLY A 164 -6.90 8.82 -24.23
CA GLY A 164 -5.74 8.72 -25.10
C GLY A 164 -5.54 7.31 -25.64
N TYR A 165 -5.34 7.20 -26.95
CA TYR A 165 -5.04 5.94 -27.62
C TYR A 165 -4.04 6.16 -28.74
N GLY A 166 -2.92 5.42 -28.69
CA GLY A 166 -1.84 5.44 -29.66
C GLY A 166 -2.00 4.37 -30.75
N SER A 167 -0.89 4.00 -31.37
CA SER A 167 -0.83 2.97 -32.42
C SER A 167 -0.95 1.55 -31.82
N GLY A 168 -2.09 1.22 -31.22
CA GLY A 168 -2.38 -0.11 -30.66
C GLY A 168 -2.26 -0.22 -29.13
N TYR A 169 -2.07 0.90 -28.43
CA TYR A 169 -1.94 0.94 -26.98
C TYR A 169 -2.70 2.13 -26.40
N SER A 170 -3.24 1.98 -25.19
CA SER A 170 -3.77 3.08 -24.39
C SER A 170 -2.67 4.08 -24.04
N LEU A 171 -2.98 5.36 -23.84
CA LEU A 171 -2.06 6.38 -23.32
C LEU A 171 -2.38 6.75 -21.87
N ILE A 172 -2.83 5.77 -21.09
CA ILE A 172 -3.00 5.90 -19.63
C ILE A 172 -1.68 5.53 -18.96
N SER A 173 -1.26 6.33 -17.98
CA SER A 173 0.01 6.15 -17.24
C SER A 173 0.02 4.93 -16.32
N ASN A 174 1.10 4.79 -15.55
CA ASN A 174 1.15 3.89 -14.41
C ASN A 174 0.12 4.30 -13.35
N THR A 175 -0.24 3.34 -12.52
CA THR A 175 -1.05 3.59 -11.31
C THR A 175 -0.16 4.01 -10.16
N VAL A 176 -0.57 5.04 -9.43
CA VAL A 176 -0.08 5.31 -8.07
C VAL A 176 -1.22 5.14 -7.07
N THR A 177 -0.92 4.59 -5.90
CA THR A 177 -1.93 4.33 -4.86
C THR A 177 -1.64 5.16 -3.62
N VAL A 178 -2.62 5.96 -3.18
CA VAL A 178 -2.53 6.72 -1.92
C VAL A 178 -3.73 6.35 -1.06
N GLY A 179 -3.46 5.60 0.02
CA GLY A 179 -4.50 5.00 0.85
C GLY A 179 -5.35 4.00 0.06
N LYS A 180 -6.65 4.26 -0.03
CA LYS A 180 -7.64 3.45 -0.79
C LYS A 180 -8.05 4.10 -2.12
N ARG A 181 -7.25 5.04 -2.61
CA ARG A 181 -7.48 5.74 -3.87
C ARG A 181 -6.36 5.44 -4.84
N HIS A 182 -6.74 5.19 -6.08
CA HIS A 182 -5.84 4.86 -7.17
C HIS A 182 -5.92 5.97 -8.21
N TYR A 183 -4.77 6.41 -8.70
CA TYR A 183 -4.67 7.52 -9.63
C TYR A 183 -3.90 7.11 -10.88
N ALA A 184 -4.32 7.65 -12.02
CA ALA A 184 -3.63 7.52 -13.30
C ALA A 184 -3.86 8.77 -14.15
N TRP A 185 -2.91 9.08 -15.03
CA TRP A 185 -3.01 10.19 -15.97
C TRP A 185 -3.67 9.75 -17.27
N ASN A 186 -4.66 10.51 -17.75
CA ASN A 186 -5.23 10.31 -19.08
C ASN A 186 -4.48 11.16 -20.12
N GLY A 187 -3.38 10.64 -20.67
CA GLY A 187 -2.52 11.38 -21.60
C GLY A 187 -3.10 11.40 -23.02
N VAL A 188 -3.39 12.58 -23.56
CA VAL A 188 -3.94 12.75 -24.92
C VAL A 188 -3.14 13.77 -25.70
N VAL A 189 -2.72 13.37 -26.91
CA VAL A 189 -1.98 14.20 -27.86
C VAL A 189 -2.92 15.22 -28.50
N SER A 190 -3.31 16.24 -27.75
CA SER A 190 -4.14 17.35 -28.22
C SER A 190 -4.21 18.47 -27.17
N ALA A 191 -5.03 19.47 -27.44
CA ALA A 191 -5.45 20.44 -26.43
C ALA A 191 -6.12 19.74 -25.23
N ASN A 192 -5.93 20.32 -24.05
CA ASN A 192 -6.60 19.88 -22.84
C ASN A 192 -8.11 20.14 -22.97
N THR A 193 -8.94 19.18 -22.56
CA THR A 193 -10.40 19.31 -22.47
C THR A 193 -10.86 18.98 -21.05
N ALA A 194 -12.13 18.63 -20.84
CA ALA A 194 -12.65 18.35 -19.50
C ALA A 194 -11.95 17.16 -18.83
N SER A 195 -11.63 16.10 -19.58
CA SER A 195 -10.94 14.90 -19.05
C SER A 195 -9.69 14.47 -19.81
N ARG A 196 -9.27 15.22 -20.84
CA ARG A 196 -7.97 15.02 -21.51
C ARG A 196 -6.85 15.70 -20.73
N ASN A 197 -5.73 15.00 -20.55
CA ASN A 197 -4.55 15.51 -19.83
C ASN A 197 -4.92 15.94 -18.41
N THR A 198 -5.60 15.04 -17.71
CA THR A 198 -6.04 15.21 -16.32
C THR A 198 -5.71 13.97 -15.50
N LEU A 199 -5.59 14.15 -14.19
CA LEU A 199 -5.38 13.06 -13.25
C LEU A 199 -6.73 12.43 -12.90
N MET A 200 -6.92 11.17 -13.26
CA MET A 200 -8.09 10.38 -12.92
C MET A 200 -7.94 9.77 -11.53
N CYS A 201 -9.05 9.50 -10.86
CA CYS A 201 -9.05 8.87 -9.53
C CYS A 201 -10.21 7.90 -9.35
N PHE A 202 -9.90 6.72 -8.84
CA PHE A 202 -10.84 5.68 -8.43
C PHE A 202 -10.72 5.44 -6.92
N ASP A 203 -11.87 5.37 -6.24
CA ASP A 203 -11.94 5.13 -4.79
C ASP A 203 -12.41 3.69 -4.54
N GLU A 204 -11.53 2.88 -3.95
CA GLU A 204 -11.77 1.46 -3.64
C GLU A 204 -12.89 1.27 -2.62
N VAL A 205 -13.15 2.25 -1.75
CA VAL A 205 -14.18 2.13 -0.71
C VAL A 205 -15.57 2.31 -1.31
N THR A 206 -15.72 3.28 -2.22
CA THR A 206 -17.01 3.57 -2.86
C THR A 206 -17.22 2.80 -4.16
N LEU A 207 -16.15 2.18 -4.68
CA LEU A 207 -16.11 1.49 -5.97
C LEU A 207 -16.52 2.40 -7.14
N ALA A 208 -16.22 3.69 -7.01
CA ALA A 208 -16.64 4.73 -7.94
C ALA A 208 -15.50 5.72 -8.25
N ALA A 209 -15.76 6.62 -9.18
CA ALA A 209 -14.91 7.78 -9.41
C ALA A 209 -14.79 8.61 -8.11
N CYS A 210 -13.59 9.09 -7.80
CA CYS A 210 -13.40 10.00 -6.67
C CYS A 210 -14.23 11.28 -6.89
N ALA A 211 -14.66 11.91 -5.79
CA ALA A 211 -15.38 13.18 -5.86
C ALA A 211 -14.55 14.23 -6.61
N ASN A 212 -15.21 14.99 -7.50
CA ASN A 212 -14.63 16.07 -8.30
C ASN A 212 -13.53 15.65 -9.31
N GLN A 213 -13.37 14.35 -9.57
CA GLN A 213 -12.47 13.87 -10.62
C GLN A 213 -13.13 14.02 -12.02
N PRO A 214 -12.33 14.14 -13.09
CA PRO A 214 -10.87 14.13 -13.09
C PRO A 214 -10.28 15.46 -12.61
N TYR A 215 -9.10 15.41 -12.00
CA TYR A 215 -8.43 16.58 -11.44
C TYR A 215 -7.56 17.25 -12.49
N ARG A 216 -7.72 18.57 -12.63
CA ARG A 216 -6.82 19.39 -13.43
C ARG A 216 -5.53 19.61 -12.65
N VAL A 217 -4.41 19.13 -13.21
CA VAL A 217 -3.07 19.38 -12.68
C VAL A 217 -2.33 20.20 -13.72
N PRO A 218 -1.99 21.47 -13.48
CA PRO A 218 -1.32 22.29 -14.47
C PRO A 218 0.09 21.76 -14.67
N THR A 219 0.35 21.27 -15.87
CA THR A 219 1.68 20.88 -16.30
C THR A 219 2.46 22.04 -16.91
N GLY A 220 1.98 23.28 -16.74
CA GLY A 220 2.58 24.48 -17.35
C GLY A 220 2.46 24.50 -18.87
N SER A 221 1.57 23.68 -19.44
CA SER A 221 1.29 23.60 -20.88
C SER A 221 -0.22 23.51 -21.12
N THR A 222 -0.71 24.14 -22.18
CA THR A 222 -2.12 24.05 -22.61
C THR A 222 -2.43 22.77 -23.40
N SER A 223 -1.41 21.95 -23.65
CA SER A 223 -1.44 20.78 -24.53
C SER A 223 -0.21 19.89 -24.32
N GLN A 224 -0.34 18.59 -24.57
CA GLN A 224 0.77 17.62 -24.48
C GLN A 224 1.21 17.17 -25.88
N ILE A 225 2.52 17.05 -26.13
CA ILE A 225 3.02 16.33 -27.31
C ILE A 225 2.91 14.85 -26.98
N ARG A 226 2.75 14.03 -28.01
CA ARG A 226 3.16 12.62 -27.99
C ARG A 226 4.66 12.54 -27.69
N PRO A 227 5.10 12.18 -26.47
CA PRO A 227 6.49 11.76 -26.33
C PRO A 227 6.64 10.53 -27.24
N LEU A 228 7.78 10.41 -27.91
CA LEU A 228 8.00 9.39 -28.94
C LEU A 228 7.77 7.94 -28.47
N ARG A 229 7.58 7.71 -27.15
CA ARG A 229 7.23 6.42 -26.52
C ARG A 229 6.65 6.50 -25.09
N ALA A 230 6.44 7.66 -24.48
CA ALA A 230 6.10 7.75 -23.06
C ALA A 230 4.74 8.39 -22.81
N VAL A 231 3.98 7.88 -21.85
CA VAL A 231 2.87 8.63 -21.24
C VAL A 231 3.48 9.48 -20.12
N ALA A 232 2.73 10.46 -19.62
CA ALA A 232 3.08 11.08 -18.35
C ALA A 232 3.33 9.99 -17.29
N GLN A 233 4.45 10.07 -16.56
CA GLN A 233 4.75 9.13 -15.49
C GLN A 233 4.37 9.74 -14.14
N LEU A 234 3.83 8.88 -13.27
CA LEU A 234 3.37 9.24 -11.93
C LEU A 234 4.27 8.66 -10.85
N LEU A 235 4.56 9.46 -9.83
CA LEU A 235 5.18 9.02 -8.58
C LEU A 235 4.34 9.49 -7.40
N SER A 236 4.14 8.65 -6.39
CA SER A 236 3.58 9.07 -5.10
C SER A 236 4.69 9.34 -4.05
N VAL A 237 4.61 10.47 -3.35
CA VAL A 237 5.55 10.82 -2.27
C VAL A 237 4.89 11.77 -1.27
N ALA A 238 4.94 11.47 0.03
CA ALA A 238 4.44 12.34 1.12
C ALA A 238 3.04 12.96 0.87
N ASN A 239 2.05 12.12 0.48
CA ASN A 239 0.68 12.50 0.11
C ASN A 239 0.56 13.37 -1.15
N ARG A 240 1.60 13.45 -1.97
CA ARG A 240 1.61 14.14 -3.25
C ARG A 240 1.75 13.15 -4.39
N ILE A 241 1.22 13.53 -5.53
CA ILE A 241 1.43 12.84 -6.80
C ILE A 241 2.20 13.78 -7.71
N ILE A 242 3.38 13.35 -8.12
CA ILE A 242 4.19 14.06 -9.10
C ILE A 242 3.82 13.53 -10.49
N VAL A 243 3.44 14.44 -11.38
CA VAL A 243 3.08 14.14 -12.78
C VAL A 243 4.17 14.72 -13.66
N THR A 244 4.93 13.87 -14.35
CA THR A 244 5.88 14.33 -15.37
C THR A 244 5.23 14.36 -16.74
N SER A 245 5.53 15.37 -17.56
CA SER A 245 4.99 15.45 -18.91
C SER A 245 5.81 16.34 -19.83
N THR A 246 5.68 16.13 -21.14
CA THR A 246 6.25 16.99 -22.19
C THR A 246 5.19 17.93 -22.75
N GLY A 247 5.40 19.24 -22.64
CA GLY A 247 4.54 20.24 -23.28
C GLY A 247 4.73 20.32 -24.81
N LEU A 248 3.81 20.99 -25.53
CA LEU A 248 3.94 21.29 -26.98
C LEU A 248 5.20 22.09 -27.36
N ASP A 249 5.76 22.80 -26.40
CA ASP A 249 7.05 23.48 -26.48
C ASP A 249 8.25 22.51 -26.49
N ARG A 250 8.02 21.20 -26.37
CA ARG A 250 9.05 20.15 -26.20
C ARG A 250 9.88 20.35 -24.92
N VAL A 251 9.31 21.06 -23.95
CA VAL A 251 9.95 21.25 -22.66
C VAL A 251 9.36 20.26 -21.67
N GLU A 252 10.24 19.53 -21.02
CA GLU A 252 9.86 18.59 -19.97
C GLU A 252 9.54 19.34 -18.69
N LYS A 253 8.42 18.94 -18.07
CA LYS A 253 7.87 19.60 -16.89
C LYS A 253 7.41 18.57 -15.89
N ALA A 254 7.41 18.98 -14.61
CA ALA A 254 6.77 18.24 -13.55
C ALA A 254 5.71 19.10 -12.87
N ALA A 255 4.57 18.49 -12.58
CA ALA A 255 3.50 19.08 -11.80
C ALA A 255 3.25 18.26 -10.54
N CYS A 256 2.57 18.86 -9.58
CA CYS A 256 2.32 18.22 -8.29
C CYS A 256 0.85 18.38 -7.90
N PHE A 257 0.25 17.28 -7.44
CA PHE A 257 -1.10 17.21 -6.92
C PHE A 257 -1.08 16.76 -5.46
N ASP A 258 -1.73 17.51 -4.58
CA ASP A 258 -1.88 17.20 -3.16
C ASP A 258 -3.15 16.36 -2.97
N THR A 259 -2.97 15.11 -2.51
CA THR A 259 -4.08 14.15 -2.36
C THR A 259 -4.98 14.41 -1.17
N VAL A 260 -4.54 15.22 -0.21
CA VAL A 260 -5.31 15.61 0.99
C VAL A 260 -6.26 16.74 0.62
N THR A 261 -5.74 17.79 0.00
CA THR A 261 -6.54 18.96 -0.42
C THR A 261 -7.27 18.75 -1.75
N GLN A 262 -6.89 17.71 -2.51
CA GLN A 262 -7.36 17.43 -3.87
C GLN A 262 -7.14 18.59 -4.84
N ASN A 263 -6.03 19.32 -4.68
CA ASN A 263 -5.66 20.48 -5.47
C ASN A 263 -4.18 20.43 -5.87
N GLU A 264 -3.75 21.43 -6.62
CA GLU A 264 -2.34 21.67 -6.92
C GLU A 264 -1.53 21.83 -5.64
N CYS A 265 -0.31 21.28 -5.62
CA CYS A 265 0.59 21.46 -4.49
C CYS A 265 0.98 22.93 -4.31
N SER A 266 1.16 23.35 -3.06
CA SER A 266 1.85 24.61 -2.75
C SER A 266 3.31 24.59 -3.22
N GLY A 267 3.89 25.77 -3.42
CA GLY A 267 5.27 25.94 -3.87
C GLY A 267 5.35 26.58 -5.25
N ILE A 268 6.37 26.22 -6.02
CA ILE A 268 6.62 26.75 -7.38
C ILE A 268 6.17 25.81 -8.50
N TRP A 269 5.29 24.85 -8.19
CA TRP A 269 4.72 23.95 -9.18
C TRP A 269 3.78 24.69 -10.16
N PRO A 270 3.71 24.27 -11.44
CA PRO A 270 4.59 23.31 -12.10
C PRO A 270 6.01 23.86 -12.34
N ILE A 271 6.99 22.97 -12.37
CA ILE A 271 8.39 23.30 -12.65
C ILE A 271 8.81 22.81 -14.04
N HIS A 272 9.82 23.45 -14.60
CA HIS A 272 10.64 22.83 -15.63
C HIS A 272 11.46 21.71 -14.99
N LEU A 273 11.68 20.60 -15.70
CA LEU A 273 12.65 19.63 -15.20
C LEU A 273 14.04 20.28 -15.13
N PRO A 274 14.78 20.12 -14.02
CA PRO A 274 16.10 20.71 -13.88
C PRO A 274 17.09 20.22 -14.95
N ASP A 275 18.16 20.99 -15.16
CA ASP A 275 19.21 20.63 -16.09
C ASP A 275 19.83 19.26 -15.76
N GLY A 276 19.97 18.43 -16.79
CA GLY A 276 20.50 17.08 -16.68
C GLY A 276 19.47 16.00 -16.35
N ALA A 277 18.18 16.35 -16.21
CA ALA A 277 17.10 15.38 -16.35
C ALA A 277 16.98 14.88 -17.81
N LYS A 278 16.57 13.63 -17.98
CA LYS A 278 16.20 13.03 -19.27
C LYS A 278 14.71 13.27 -19.56
N PRO A 279 14.29 13.12 -20.84
CA PRO A 279 12.88 13.12 -21.23
C PRO A 279 12.03 12.16 -20.39
N VAL A 280 10.74 12.47 -20.25
CA VAL A 280 9.72 11.87 -19.34
C VAL A 280 9.37 10.39 -19.58
N SER A 281 10.30 9.59 -20.07
CA SER A 281 10.06 8.17 -20.31
C SER A 281 10.29 7.26 -19.11
N SER A 282 10.69 7.84 -17.99
CA SER A 282 10.92 7.12 -16.74
C SER A 282 10.21 7.78 -15.57
N VAL A 283 9.71 6.96 -14.66
CA VAL A 283 9.07 7.43 -13.43
C VAL A 283 10.12 8.13 -12.56
N PRO A 284 9.83 9.33 -12.02
CA PRO A 284 10.74 9.96 -11.06
C PRO A 284 11.01 9.06 -9.85
N LEU A 285 12.14 9.28 -9.17
CA LEU A 285 12.47 8.57 -7.94
C LEU A 285 12.01 9.39 -6.73
N PRO A 286 11.42 8.78 -5.71
CA PRO A 286 11.16 9.49 -4.46
C PRO A 286 12.51 9.85 -3.81
N GLN A 287 12.65 11.10 -3.40
CA GLN A 287 13.72 11.50 -2.50
C GLN A 287 13.27 11.22 -1.08
N LEU A 288 14.02 10.36 -0.39
CA LEU A 288 13.72 9.98 0.98
C LEU A 288 14.74 10.61 1.94
N ASP A 289 14.36 10.80 3.19
CA ASP A 289 15.34 11.02 4.27
C ASP A 289 16.02 9.69 4.67
N ALA A 290 16.98 9.75 5.60
CA ALA A 290 17.68 8.57 6.12
C ALA A 290 16.74 7.60 6.87
N GLN A 291 15.51 7.99 7.13
CA GLN A 291 14.50 7.14 7.72
C GLN A 291 13.70 6.44 6.61
N GLY A 292 13.45 7.08 5.47
CA GLY A 292 12.59 6.58 4.41
C GLY A 292 11.32 7.41 4.22
N SER A 293 11.22 8.56 4.89
CA SER A 293 10.13 9.51 4.67
C SER A 293 10.37 10.28 3.39
N GLY A 294 9.32 10.48 2.58
CA GLY A 294 9.39 11.28 1.36
C GLY A 294 9.63 12.76 1.66
N ILE A 295 10.72 13.31 1.15
CA ILE A 295 11.11 14.73 1.31
C ILE A 295 11.22 15.48 -0.03
N GLY A 296 11.10 14.78 -1.15
CA GLY A 296 11.26 15.37 -2.47
C GLY A 296 11.14 14.34 -3.59
N VAL A 297 11.65 14.69 -4.76
CA VAL A 297 11.67 13.85 -5.95
C VAL A 297 12.96 14.10 -6.74
N CYS A 298 13.56 13.03 -7.25
CA CYS A 298 14.71 13.07 -8.14
C CYS A 298 14.30 12.61 -9.53
N PHE A 299 14.72 13.33 -10.55
CA PHE A 299 14.39 13.01 -11.94
C PHE A 299 15.51 12.21 -12.58
N GLU A 300 15.16 11.20 -13.36
CA GLU A 300 16.16 10.39 -14.01
C GLU A 300 16.98 11.19 -15.03
N GLY A 301 18.31 11.04 -14.99
CA GLY A 301 19.22 11.63 -15.97
C GLY A 301 20.68 11.56 -15.53
N PRO A 302 21.65 12.01 -16.35
CA PRO A 302 23.08 11.90 -16.04
C PRO A 302 23.48 12.49 -14.68
N THR A 303 22.77 13.50 -14.20
CA THR A 303 23.03 14.16 -12.91
C THR A 303 22.01 13.80 -11.83
N MET A 304 20.91 13.13 -12.17
CA MET A 304 19.79 12.83 -11.26
C MET A 304 19.33 14.05 -10.43
N PRO A 305 18.97 15.18 -11.06
CA PRO A 305 18.65 16.38 -10.30
C PRO A 305 17.41 16.17 -9.43
N CYS A 306 17.41 16.77 -8.25
CA CYS A 306 16.33 16.60 -7.27
C CYS A 306 15.68 17.93 -6.91
N VAL A 307 14.42 17.87 -6.51
CA VAL A 307 13.67 18.99 -5.94
C VAL A 307 12.97 18.55 -4.65
N ASP A 308 12.79 19.47 -3.71
CA ASP A 308 11.99 19.24 -2.53
C ASP A 308 10.48 19.19 -2.86
N LEU A 309 9.65 18.96 -1.84
CA LEU A 309 8.19 18.94 -2.04
C LEU A 309 7.63 20.31 -2.50
N ALA A 310 8.28 21.43 -2.22
CA ALA A 310 7.87 22.76 -2.71
C ALA A 310 8.28 23.01 -4.18
N GLY A 311 9.00 22.07 -4.80
CA GLY A 311 9.50 22.16 -6.17
C GLY A 311 10.81 22.94 -6.29
N VAL A 312 11.49 23.25 -5.18
CA VAL A 312 12.78 23.95 -5.17
C VAL A 312 13.90 22.93 -5.39
N GLU A 313 14.85 23.25 -6.27
CA GLU A 313 16.04 22.41 -6.48
C GLU A 313 16.84 22.21 -5.19
N VAL A 314 17.26 20.97 -4.97
CA VAL A 314 18.10 20.55 -3.85
C VAL A 314 19.24 19.68 -4.37
N ASP A 315 20.28 19.53 -3.54
CA ASP A 315 21.42 18.70 -3.91
C ASP A 315 20.98 17.24 -4.16
N THR A 316 21.48 16.67 -5.26
CA THR A 316 21.34 15.24 -5.54
C THR A 316 22.06 14.45 -4.43
N PRO A 317 21.39 13.48 -3.79
CA PRO A 317 22.01 12.64 -2.76
C PRO A 317 23.33 12.00 -3.24
N PRO A 318 24.40 12.04 -2.42
CA PRO A 318 25.68 11.42 -2.77
C PRO A 318 25.52 9.95 -3.18
N GLY A 319 26.17 9.54 -4.27
CA GLY A 319 26.13 8.15 -4.73
C GLY A 319 24.85 7.70 -5.44
N LEU A 320 23.77 8.49 -5.47
CA LEU A 320 22.53 8.15 -6.16
C LEU A 320 22.76 7.89 -7.65
N VAL A 321 23.44 8.82 -8.33
CA VAL A 321 23.77 8.72 -9.77
C VAL A 321 24.53 7.42 -10.07
N ALA A 322 25.52 7.07 -9.25
CA ALA A 322 26.33 5.86 -9.43
C ALA A 322 25.53 4.57 -9.18
N SER A 323 24.59 4.61 -8.22
CA SER A 323 23.79 3.45 -7.80
C SER A 323 22.72 3.08 -8.83
N VAL A 324 22.02 4.08 -9.37
CA VAL A 324 20.97 3.87 -10.38
C VAL A 324 21.58 3.71 -11.77
N ASN A 325 22.58 4.54 -12.10
CA ASN A 325 23.23 4.62 -13.41
C ASN A 325 22.22 4.66 -14.57
N THR A 326 21.57 5.81 -14.71
CA THR A 326 20.51 6.06 -15.70
C THR A 326 21.03 6.23 -17.13
N THR A 327 22.34 6.19 -17.37
CA THR A 327 22.90 6.28 -18.73
C THR A 327 22.38 5.17 -19.64
N THR A 328 22.04 4.01 -19.06
CA THR A 328 21.48 2.84 -19.74
C THR A 328 19.96 2.71 -19.67
N VAL A 329 19.26 3.58 -18.91
CA VAL A 329 17.80 3.48 -18.79
C VAL A 329 17.16 3.90 -20.10
N GLN A 330 16.34 2.99 -20.61
CA GLN A 330 15.43 3.23 -21.71
C GLN A 330 14.02 2.91 -21.23
N ASP A 331 13.07 3.65 -21.79
CA ASP A 331 11.62 3.73 -21.54
C ASP A 331 11.00 2.41 -21.02
N PHE A 332 9.97 2.51 -20.16
CA PHE A 332 9.11 1.42 -19.61
C PHE A 332 9.44 0.91 -18.20
N ASN A 333 9.93 1.76 -17.29
CA ASN A 333 9.97 1.44 -15.87
C ASN A 333 8.77 2.04 -15.14
N GLY A 334 7.97 1.19 -14.47
CA GLY A 334 6.93 1.65 -13.56
C GLY A 334 7.49 2.19 -12.24
N GLU A 335 6.59 2.50 -11.29
CA GLU A 335 6.96 3.14 -10.03
C GLU A 335 8.03 2.32 -9.26
N PRO A 336 9.09 2.97 -8.76
CA PRO A 336 10.09 2.28 -7.97
C PRO A 336 9.49 1.75 -6.67
N SER A 337 9.91 0.56 -6.25
CA SER A 337 9.53 0.03 -4.94
C SER A 337 10.34 0.70 -3.83
N VAL A 338 9.70 0.99 -2.70
CA VAL A 338 10.36 1.54 -1.50
C VAL A 338 10.25 0.55 -0.36
N VAL A 339 11.38 0.20 0.27
CA VAL A 339 11.42 -0.64 1.47
C VAL A 339 12.29 0.06 2.51
N GLY A 340 11.66 0.65 3.51
CA GLY A 340 12.35 1.51 4.48
C GLY A 340 12.97 2.72 3.78
N SER A 341 14.28 2.91 3.97
CA SER A 341 15.07 3.98 3.33
C SER A 341 15.62 3.62 1.95
N ARG A 342 15.29 2.44 1.43
CA ARG A 342 15.81 1.93 0.15
C ARG A 342 14.81 2.10 -0.97
N VAL A 343 15.30 2.57 -2.11
CA VAL A 343 14.56 2.62 -3.37
C VAL A 343 15.09 1.58 -4.35
N TYR A 344 14.21 0.81 -4.96
CA TYR A 344 14.53 -0.23 -5.94
C TYR A 344 13.96 0.18 -7.29
N VAL A 345 14.83 0.24 -8.29
CA VAL A 345 14.51 0.77 -9.62
C VAL A 345 14.73 -0.31 -10.65
N ALA A 346 13.68 -0.64 -11.42
CA ALA A 346 13.81 -1.48 -12.60
C ALA A 346 14.59 -0.71 -13.68
N ILE A 347 15.70 -1.28 -14.15
CA ILE A 347 16.50 -0.73 -15.24
C ILE A 347 16.38 -1.65 -16.43
N SER A 348 15.79 -1.12 -17.51
CA SER A 348 15.60 -1.78 -18.79
C SER A 348 16.49 -1.19 -19.86
N ASN A 349 17.13 -2.06 -20.65
CA ASN A 349 17.92 -1.67 -21.81
C ASN A 349 17.50 -2.53 -23.02
N TYR A 350 16.71 -1.94 -23.92
CA TYR A 350 16.22 -2.65 -25.11
C TYR A 350 17.31 -2.90 -26.15
N ASN A 351 18.38 -2.10 -26.13
CA ASN A 351 19.54 -2.29 -27.00
C ASN A 351 20.49 -3.39 -26.52
N ASN A 352 20.51 -3.68 -25.21
CA ASN A 352 21.33 -4.72 -24.62
C ASN A 352 20.63 -5.33 -23.39
N TYR A 353 19.88 -6.41 -23.60
CA TYR A 353 19.17 -7.08 -22.51
C TYR A 353 20.09 -7.64 -21.41
N GLY A 354 21.40 -7.82 -21.67
CA GLY A 354 22.37 -8.19 -20.64
C GLY A 354 22.57 -7.11 -19.56
N ASP A 355 22.16 -5.87 -19.84
CA ASP A 355 22.22 -4.76 -18.89
C ASP A 355 20.96 -4.60 -18.04
N ASN A 356 19.92 -5.41 -18.28
CA ASN A 356 18.70 -5.40 -17.47
C ASN A 356 19.05 -5.78 -16.03
N LYS A 357 18.66 -4.94 -15.09
CA LYS A 357 19.01 -5.07 -13.68
C LYS A 357 18.00 -4.35 -12.81
N VAL A 358 17.98 -4.70 -11.53
CA VAL A 358 17.40 -3.84 -10.51
C VAL A 358 18.55 -3.06 -9.90
N ALA A 359 18.43 -1.73 -9.89
CA ALA A 359 19.29 -0.86 -9.10
C ALA A 359 18.69 -0.65 -7.71
N CYS A 360 19.54 -0.36 -6.73
CA CYS A 360 19.09 -0.01 -5.39
C CYS A 360 19.98 1.08 -4.80
N TYR A 361 19.36 2.08 -4.21
CA TYR A 361 20.01 3.14 -3.45
C TYR A 361 19.40 3.21 -2.04
N ASP A 362 20.25 3.36 -1.03
CA ASP A 362 19.86 3.42 0.38
C ASP A 362 20.12 4.85 0.89
N TYR A 363 19.05 5.57 1.20
CA TYR A 363 19.12 6.96 1.67
C TYR A 363 19.71 7.08 3.08
N ALA A 364 19.71 6.01 3.88
CA ALA A 364 20.31 6.04 5.21
C ALA A 364 21.84 5.91 5.18
N THR A 365 22.39 5.22 4.17
CA THR A 365 23.84 5.03 4.00
C THR A 365 24.44 5.90 2.88
N GLU A 366 23.60 6.60 2.12
CA GLU A 366 23.97 7.40 0.96
C GLU A 366 24.82 6.63 -0.06
N SER A 367 24.45 5.36 -0.31
CA SER A 367 25.23 4.46 -1.15
C SER A 367 24.38 3.43 -1.89
N THR A 368 25.00 2.72 -2.84
CA THR A 368 24.39 1.53 -3.44
C THR A 368 24.10 0.49 -2.37
N CYS A 369 22.93 -0.14 -2.42
CA CYS A 369 22.58 -1.20 -1.49
C CYS A 369 23.51 -2.41 -1.65
N ALA A 370 23.80 -3.11 -0.56
CA ALA A 370 24.55 -4.37 -0.62
C ALA A 370 23.86 -5.37 -1.57
N HIS A 371 24.67 -6.09 -2.35
CA HIS A 371 24.22 -7.06 -3.39
C HIS A 371 23.63 -6.46 -4.68
N PHE A 372 23.65 -5.13 -4.85
CA PHE A 372 23.17 -4.47 -6.06
C PHE A 372 24.31 -3.98 -6.97
N PRO A 373 24.08 -3.87 -8.30
CA PRO A 373 22.82 -4.15 -9.00
C PRO A 373 22.51 -5.65 -9.09
N PHE A 374 21.24 -6.00 -8.84
CA PHE A 374 20.74 -7.36 -8.97
C PHE A 374 20.39 -7.66 -10.44
N ARG A 375 20.92 -8.75 -10.99
CA ARG A 375 20.68 -9.16 -12.38
C ARG A 375 19.90 -10.47 -12.41
N PRO A 376 18.56 -10.42 -12.52
CA PRO A 376 17.75 -11.62 -12.64
C PRO A 376 18.09 -12.35 -13.94
N SER A 377 18.18 -13.68 -13.88
CA SER A 377 18.48 -14.49 -15.07
C SER A 377 17.26 -14.57 -16.00
N ASN A 378 17.50 -14.59 -17.31
CA ASN A 378 16.48 -14.86 -18.33
C ASN A 378 15.29 -13.87 -18.37
N LEU A 379 15.48 -12.63 -17.92
CA LEU A 379 14.53 -11.54 -18.14
C LEU A 379 14.92 -10.68 -19.34
N ARG A 380 13.93 -10.28 -20.13
CA ARG A 380 14.06 -9.19 -21.10
C ARG A 380 13.21 -8.03 -20.60
N LEU A 381 13.70 -6.80 -20.64
CA LEU A 381 12.99 -5.57 -20.24
C LEU A 381 12.24 -5.72 -18.90
N ILE A 382 12.89 -5.40 -17.79
CA ILE A 382 12.21 -5.36 -16.49
C ILE A 382 11.30 -4.13 -16.47
N TYR A 383 10.00 -4.35 -16.46
CA TYR A 383 9.01 -3.27 -16.48
C TYR A 383 8.77 -2.69 -15.10
N THR A 384 8.71 -3.53 -14.07
CA THR A 384 8.34 -3.06 -12.73
C THR A 384 9.06 -3.79 -11.62
N THR A 385 9.25 -3.07 -10.52
CA THR A 385 9.45 -3.60 -9.17
C THR A 385 8.17 -3.38 -8.39
N ASN A 386 7.63 -4.43 -7.76
CA ASN A 386 6.40 -4.35 -6.98
C ASN A 386 6.68 -4.94 -5.61
N GLN A 387 6.56 -4.13 -4.55
CA GLN A 387 6.66 -4.65 -3.19
C GLN A 387 5.49 -5.61 -2.93
N ASP A 388 5.79 -6.78 -2.36
CA ASP A 388 4.75 -7.70 -1.92
C ASP A 388 4.04 -7.11 -0.68
N PRO A 389 2.73 -6.82 -0.75
CA PRO A 389 2.01 -6.23 0.38
C PRO A 389 1.87 -7.20 1.57
N GLN A 390 2.07 -8.49 1.35
CA GLN A 390 1.95 -9.53 2.37
C GLN A 390 3.30 -9.95 2.96
N VAL A 391 4.40 -9.74 2.22
CA VAL A 391 5.78 -9.99 2.66
C VAL A 391 6.62 -8.76 2.29
N PRO A 392 6.61 -7.67 3.07
CA PRO A 392 7.11 -6.36 2.62
C PRO A 392 8.59 -6.27 2.20
N SER A 393 9.41 -7.25 2.57
CA SER A 393 10.80 -7.37 2.11
C SER A 393 10.94 -8.06 0.76
N CYS A 394 9.89 -8.72 0.28
CA CYS A 394 9.86 -9.36 -1.02
C CYS A 394 9.50 -8.36 -2.11
N ILE A 395 10.28 -8.35 -3.19
CA ILE A 395 10.05 -7.53 -4.37
C ILE A 395 9.80 -8.46 -5.55
N TRP A 396 8.68 -8.23 -6.22
CA TRP A 396 8.31 -8.90 -7.44
C TRP A 396 8.76 -8.09 -8.65
N LEU A 397 9.36 -8.81 -9.60
CA LEU A 397 9.71 -8.29 -10.90
C LEU A 397 8.70 -8.77 -11.92
N ASN A 398 8.38 -7.87 -12.84
CA ASN A 398 7.70 -8.19 -14.06
C ASN A 398 8.53 -7.75 -15.26
N ALA A 399 8.45 -8.49 -16.34
CA ALA A 399 9.33 -8.28 -17.49
C ALA A 399 8.71 -8.76 -18.79
N ASP A 400 9.38 -8.43 -19.90
CA ASP A 400 9.06 -8.94 -21.22
C ASP A 400 9.55 -10.37 -21.43
N GLY A 401 8.70 -11.18 -22.06
CA GLY A 401 9.03 -12.43 -22.71
C GLY A 401 9.43 -13.61 -21.82
N GLY A 402 8.79 -14.76 -22.08
CA GLY A 402 9.28 -16.09 -21.71
C GLY A 402 8.87 -16.56 -20.32
N THR A 403 9.21 -17.83 -20.02
CA THR A 403 8.79 -18.53 -18.80
C THR A 403 9.32 -17.94 -17.50
N SER A 404 10.24 -16.97 -17.57
CA SER A 404 10.90 -16.40 -16.41
C SER A 404 10.46 -14.97 -16.12
N GLN A 405 9.48 -14.42 -16.87
CA GLN A 405 9.08 -13.01 -16.83
C GLN A 405 8.66 -12.47 -15.45
N ILE A 406 8.13 -13.33 -14.58
CA ILE A 406 7.81 -12.98 -13.19
C ILE A 406 8.85 -13.65 -12.30
N GLN A 407 9.56 -12.86 -11.49
CA GLN A 407 10.50 -13.34 -10.49
C GLN A 407 10.29 -12.59 -9.19
N ASN A 408 10.80 -13.12 -8.09
CA ASN A 408 10.84 -12.41 -6.83
C ASN A 408 12.24 -12.50 -6.21
N PHE A 409 12.58 -11.48 -5.43
CA PHE A 409 13.80 -11.48 -4.64
C PHE A 409 13.56 -10.68 -3.35
N ASP A 410 14.30 -11.03 -2.31
CA ASP A 410 14.35 -10.29 -1.06
C ASP A 410 15.22 -9.06 -1.21
N ALA A 411 14.65 -7.94 -0.82
CA ALA A 411 15.17 -6.59 -0.90
C ALA A 411 16.59 -6.45 -0.27
N TYR A 412 16.95 -7.30 0.69
CA TYR A 412 18.20 -7.19 1.43
C TYR A 412 19.26 -8.20 1.00
N THR A 413 18.86 -9.37 0.51
CA THR A 413 19.77 -10.48 0.23
C THR A 413 19.83 -10.85 -1.24
N THR A 414 18.91 -10.35 -2.07
CA THR A 414 18.69 -10.72 -3.49
C THR A 414 18.39 -12.21 -3.72
N LYS A 415 18.18 -12.98 -2.65
CA LYS A 415 17.73 -14.37 -2.71
C LYS A 415 16.22 -14.41 -2.91
N ASN A 416 15.69 -15.55 -3.34
CA ASN A 416 14.25 -15.70 -3.53
C ASN A 416 13.54 -15.62 -2.17
N CYS A 417 12.39 -14.94 -2.10
CA CYS A 417 11.77 -14.55 -0.84
C CYS A 417 11.31 -15.73 0.03
N GLY A 418 11.08 -16.92 -0.57
CA GLY A 418 10.62 -18.12 0.13
C GLY A 418 11.70 -18.93 0.86
N LEU A 419 12.96 -18.50 0.86
CA LEU A 419 14.09 -19.34 1.30
C LEU A 419 14.81 -18.88 2.58
N HIS A 420 14.37 -17.81 3.24
CA HIS A 420 15.10 -17.23 4.36
C HIS A 420 14.19 -16.62 5.43
N THR A 421 14.82 -16.03 6.45
CA THR A 421 14.22 -15.21 7.50
C THR A 421 13.20 -14.24 6.91
N GLN A 422 11.97 -14.24 7.44
CA GLN A 422 10.94 -13.29 7.02
C GLN A 422 11.21 -11.96 7.72
N ARG A 423 11.32 -10.86 6.95
CA ARG A 423 11.43 -9.52 7.51
C ARG A 423 10.08 -8.84 7.50
N ILE A 424 9.74 -8.30 8.65
CA ILE A 424 8.49 -7.59 8.87
C ILE A 424 8.82 -6.19 9.31
N LEU A 425 8.30 -5.22 8.57
CA LEU A 425 8.52 -3.80 8.83
C LEU A 425 7.58 -3.35 9.95
N VAL A 426 8.11 -2.68 10.97
CA VAL A 426 7.28 -2.11 12.04
C VAL A 426 6.32 -1.05 11.51
N SER A 427 6.67 -0.37 10.41
CA SER A 427 5.79 0.54 9.69
C SER A 427 4.52 -0.11 9.14
N GLY A 428 4.44 -1.45 9.11
CA GLY A 428 3.20 -2.19 8.82
C GLY A 428 2.23 -2.25 10.01
N TYR A 429 2.68 -2.00 11.23
CA TYR A 429 1.88 -1.99 12.47
C TYR A 429 1.60 -0.57 12.97
N VAL A 430 2.64 0.25 12.94
CA VAL A 430 2.65 1.60 13.49
C VAL A 430 2.53 2.57 12.32
N GLU A 431 1.42 3.32 12.28
CA GLU A 431 1.22 4.35 11.28
C GLU A 431 2.38 5.36 11.32
N PRO A 432 2.86 5.87 10.18
CA PRO A 432 4.06 6.71 10.09
C PRO A 432 3.84 8.15 10.59
N LEU A 433 2.77 8.40 11.35
CA LEU A 433 2.49 9.68 11.97
C LEU A 433 3.33 9.83 13.24
N SER A 434 3.90 11.01 13.46
CA SER A 434 4.66 11.33 14.69
C SER A 434 3.85 11.06 15.95
N GLU A 435 2.55 11.28 15.88
CA GLU A 435 1.57 11.12 16.93
C GLU A 435 1.36 9.64 17.30
N CYS A 436 1.71 8.72 16.39
CA CYS A 436 1.54 7.27 16.56
C CYS A 436 2.83 6.55 16.93
N GLU A 437 3.94 7.28 17.06
CA GLU A 437 5.22 6.69 17.44
C GLU A 437 5.12 5.93 18.76
N ALA A 438 5.77 4.77 18.79
CA ALA A 438 5.85 3.97 19.98
C ALA A 438 6.73 4.67 21.02
N LEU A 439 6.17 4.95 22.19
CA LEU A 439 6.89 5.40 23.38
C LEU A 439 7.71 4.26 24.02
N SER A 440 7.23 3.02 23.90
CA SER A 440 7.99 1.81 24.24
C SER A 440 7.37 0.58 23.59
N TYR A 441 8.20 -0.37 23.19
CA TYR A 441 7.76 -1.68 22.71
C TYR A 441 7.72 -2.65 23.88
N GLN A 442 6.64 -3.45 23.98
CA GLN A 442 6.43 -4.34 25.12
C GLN A 442 6.65 -5.80 24.75
N LYS A 443 5.99 -6.26 23.68
CA LYS A 443 5.94 -7.69 23.35
C LYS A 443 5.68 -7.92 21.88
N LEU A 444 6.34 -8.91 21.31
CA LEU A 444 5.95 -9.55 20.04
C LEU A 444 5.47 -10.97 20.35
N ALA A 445 4.27 -11.34 19.92
CA ALA A 445 3.70 -12.66 20.13
C ALA A 445 3.37 -13.31 18.78
N ILE A 446 3.97 -14.46 18.47
CA ILE A 446 3.74 -15.25 17.27
C ILE A 446 2.79 -16.39 17.61
N SER A 447 1.60 -16.37 17.05
CA SER A 447 0.54 -17.37 17.29
C SER A 447 0.43 -18.43 16.20
N SER A 448 1.00 -18.18 15.03
CA SER A 448 1.14 -19.17 13.95
C SER A 448 2.39 -18.83 13.14
N PRO A 449 3.24 -19.80 12.75
CA PRO A 449 3.23 -21.17 13.25
C PRO A 449 3.39 -21.22 14.78
N ILE A 450 2.84 -22.24 15.43
CA ILE A 450 2.95 -22.41 16.89
C ILE A 450 4.35 -22.90 17.27
N PRO A 451 4.84 -22.70 18.52
CA PRO A 451 6.20 -23.08 18.92
C PRO A 451 6.61 -24.53 18.65
N SER A 452 5.68 -25.47 18.60
CA SER A 452 5.97 -26.88 18.27
C SER A 452 6.23 -27.14 16.78
N GLU A 453 5.95 -26.18 15.89
CA GLU A 453 6.12 -26.30 14.43
C GLU A 453 7.49 -25.79 13.96
N TYR A 454 8.25 -25.10 14.82
CA TYR A 454 9.60 -24.64 14.52
C TYR A 454 10.59 -24.99 15.64
N SER A 455 11.88 -24.91 15.32
CA SER A 455 12.96 -25.16 16.27
C SER A 455 13.78 -23.89 16.49
N ASN A 456 14.02 -23.52 17.75
CA ASN A 456 14.85 -22.38 18.13
C ASN A 456 14.47 -21.07 17.40
N GLY A 457 13.20 -20.71 17.43
CA GLY A 457 12.72 -19.47 16.84
C GLY A 457 13.48 -18.25 17.39
N SER A 458 13.79 -17.28 16.54
CA SER A 458 14.50 -16.06 16.97
C SER A 458 14.06 -14.83 16.19
N VAL A 459 14.24 -13.66 16.81
CA VAL A 459 13.94 -12.35 16.24
C VAL A 459 15.18 -11.48 16.35
N THR A 460 15.68 -11.02 15.21
CA THR A 460 16.74 -10.00 15.13
C THR A 460 16.12 -8.65 14.76
N PHE A 461 16.63 -7.59 15.37
CA PHE A 461 16.13 -6.22 15.16
C PHE A 461 17.07 -5.48 14.24
N GLU A 462 16.56 -5.07 13.08
CA GLU A 462 17.33 -4.43 12.02
C GLU A 462 16.87 -2.98 11.82
N ASN A 463 17.76 -2.09 11.37
CA ASN A 463 17.43 -0.72 11.02
C ASN A 463 16.80 -0.61 9.61
N GLY A 464 16.51 0.60 9.14
CA GLY A 464 15.94 0.84 7.80
C GLY A 464 16.81 0.36 6.62
N SER A 465 18.09 0.06 6.87
CA SER A 465 19.03 -0.52 5.90
C SER A 465 19.21 -2.03 6.07
N GLY A 466 18.41 -2.71 6.91
CA GLY A 466 18.52 -4.16 7.16
C GLY A 466 19.77 -4.58 7.94
N ASN A 467 20.47 -3.64 8.57
CA ASN A 467 21.61 -3.94 9.43
C ASN A 467 21.14 -4.15 10.87
N PRO A 468 21.70 -5.11 11.63
CA PRO A 468 21.38 -5.28 13.04
C PRO A 468 21.59 -3.99 13.82
N ILE A 469 20.65 -3.67 14.70
CA ILE A 469 20.72 -2.47 15.54
C ILE A 469 21.85 -2.64 16.58
N PRO A 470 22.87 -1.76 16.61
CA PRO A 470 23.95 -1.87 17.57
C PRO A 470 23.44 -1.82 19.02
N GLY A 471 23.86 -2.81 19.83
CA GLY A 471 23.48 -2.91 21.24
C GLY A 471 22.16 -3.64 21.50
N VAL A 472 21.39 -3.97 20.45
CA VAL A 472 20.15 -4.76 20.58
C VAL A 472 20.45 -6.21 20.18
N ALA A 473 20.48 -7.11 21.17
CA ALA A 473 20.74 -8.53 20.93
C ALA A 473 19.54 -9.23 20.29
N THR A 474 19.82 -10.21 19.42
CA THR A 474 18.82 -11.17 18.94
C THR A 474 18.12 -11.83 20.11
N GLN A 475 16.79 -11.88 20.06
CA GLN A 475 15.98 -12.52 21.09
C GLN A 475 15.51 -13.91 20.62
N THR A 476 15.45 -14.85 21.56
CA THR A 476 14.83 -16.16 21.34
C THR A 476 13.33 -16.06 21.55
N ILE A 477 12.56 -16.72 20.71
CA ILE A 477 11.11 -16.87 20.89
C ILE A 477 10.89 -17.95 21.96
N ASP A 478 10.10 -17.64 22.99
CA ASP A 478 9.86 -18.55 24.10
C ASP A 478 8.88 -19.69 23.75
N ALA A 479 8.59 -20.56 24.72
CA ALA A 479 7.69 -21.69 24.54
C ALA A 479 6.21 -21.30 24.30
N ASN A 480 5.85 -20.03 24.53
CA ASN A 480 4.53 -19.47 24.26
C ASN A 480 4.48 -18.73 22.91
N GLY A 481 5.59 -18.66 22.18
CA GLY A 481 5.68 -17.88 20.95
C GLY A 481 5.94 -16.40 21.19
N GLU A 482 6.39 -16.00 22.38
CA GLU A 482 6.53 -14.61 22.78
C GLU A 482 8.00 -14.16 22.84
N VAL A 483 8.20 -12.85 22.60
CA VAL A 483 9.47 -12.13 22.77
C VAL A 483 9.19 -10.86 23.58
N ASP A 484 9.87 -10.71 24.71
CA ASP A 484 9.85 -9.49 25.52
C ASP A 484 10.70 -8.39 24.87
N LEU A 485 10.10 -7.24 24.62
CA LEU A 485 10.74 -6.09 23.97
C LEU A 485 11.05 -4.95 24.95
N SER A 486 10.59 -5.03 26.20
CA SER A 486 10.55 -3.92 27.14
C SER A 486 11.90 -3.32 27.51
N ASN A 487 12.97 -4.11 27.40
CA ASN A 487 14.33 -3.71 27.77
C ASN A 487 15.26 -3.47 26.58
N LEU A 488 14.73 -3.51 25.35
CA LEU A 488 15.55 -3.39 24.14
C LEU A 488 15.78 -1.94 23.70
N GLY A 489 15.02 -0.98 24.23
CA GLY A 489 15.16 0.44 23.87
C GLY A 489 14.84 0.73 22.40
N LEU A 490 13.96 -0.07 21.78
CA LEU A 490 13.63 0.01 20.35
C LEU A 490 13.06 1.38 19.94
N GLU A 491 12.42 2.09 20.88
CA GLU A 491 11.90 3.46 20.69
C GLU A 491 12.99 4.50 20.42
N LYS A 492 14.25 4.21 20.76
CA LYS A 492 15.40 5.10 20.52
C LYS A 492 15.95 4.98 19.11
N HIS A 493 15.45 4.01 18.35
CA HIS A 493 15.89 3.76 16.98
C HIS A 493 14.92 4.41 15.99
N PRO A 494 15.37 4.68 14.76
CA PRO A 494 14.53 5.29 13.73
C PRO A 494 13.23 4.50 13.51
N ARG A 495 12.18 5.16 12.99
CA ARG A 495 10.83 4.63 12.70
C ARG A 495 10.77 3.30 11.92
N PHE A 496 11.89 2.84 11.38
CA PHE A 496 12.01 1.72 10.46
C PHE A 496 12.75 0.53 11.07
N VAL A 497 12.52 0.27 12.36
CA VAL A 497 12.87 -1.01 12.96
C VAL A 497 12.19 -2.13 12.16
N GLN A 498 12.94 -3.18 11.86
CA GLN A 498 12.44 -4.37 11.18
C GLN A 498 12.66 -5.58 12.07
N PHE A 499 11.68 -6.47 12.11
CA PHE A 499 11.78 -7.76 12.78
C PHE A 499 12.18 -8.80 11.75
N SER A 500 13.41 -9.29 11.86
CA SER A 500 13.96 -10.38 11.07
C SER A 500 13.70 -11.68 11.82
N ILE A 501 12.61 -12.36 11.47
CA ILE A 501 12.06 -13.52 12.19
C ILE A 501 12.51 -14.82 11.52
N SER A 502 13.26 -15.63 12.27
CA SER A 502 13.75 -16.94 11.84
C SER A 502 12.96 -18.03 12.56
N LEU A 503 12.23 -18.84 11.79
CA LEU A 503 11.45 -19.99 12.28
C LEU A 503 11.91 -21.29 11.62
N PRO A 504 13.08 -21.85 12.01
CA PRO A 504 13.60 -23.07 11.40
C PRO A 504 12.62 -24.24 11.40
N GLY A 505 12.29 -24.77 10.22
CA GLY A 505 11.29 -25.83 10.03
C GLY A 505 9.94 -25.32 9.53
N ALA A 506 9.65 -24.04 9.73
CA ALA A 506 8.39 -23.38 9.38
C ALA A 506 8.59 -22.12 8.52
N GLN A 507 9.76 -21.94 7.88
CA GLN A 507 10.09 -20.70 7.16
C GLN A 507 9.15 -20.41 5.99
N HIS A 508 8.49 -21.44 5.46
CA HIS A 508 7.58 -21.39 4.30
C HIS A 508 6.11 -21.16 4.70
N LEU A 509 5.82 -21.04 6.00
CA LEU A 509 4.47 -20.81 6.49
C LEU A 509 4.20 -19.30 6.66
N PRO A 510 2.95 -18.85 6.45
CA PRO A 510 2.48 -17.57 6.93
C PRO A 510 2.78 -17.41 8.43
N ILE A 511 3.13 -16.20 8.85
CA ILE A 511 3.35 -15.88 10.27
C ILE A 511 2.23 -14.95 10.74
N THR A 512 1.41 -15.43 11.68
CA THR A 512 0.46 -14.61 12.43
C THR A 512 1.10 -14.16 13.73
N MET A 513 1.12 -12.86 13.98
CA MET A 513 1.65 -12.28 15.20
C MET A 513 0.89 -11.05 15.68
N ALA A 514 1.08 -10.70 16.94
CA ALA A 514 0.63 -9.46 17.53
C ALA A 514 1.83 -8.67 18.09
N LEU A 515 1.90 -7.39 17.75
CA LEU A 515 2.84 -6.44 18.36
C LEU A 515 2.11 -5.63 19.44
N HIS A 516 2.72 -5.52 20.60
CA HIS A 516 2.25 -4.72 21.73
C HIS A 516 3.22 -3.58 22.02
N TRP A 517 2.72 -2.37 22.10
CA TRP A 517 3.51 -1.18 22.41
C TRP A 517 2.70 -0.16 23.21
N THR A 518 3.38 0.86 23.73
CA THR A 518 2.73 2.06 24.26
C THR A 518 2.93 3.21 23.29
N ALA A 519 1.92 4.04 23.11
CA ALA A 519 1.99 5.27 22.33
C ALA A 519 1.15 6.36 22.99
N ALA A 520 1.38 7.61 22.63
CA ALA A 520 0.45 8.68 22.97
C ALA A 520 -0.86 8.45 22.20
N TYR A 521 -2.01 8.46 22.88
CA TYR A 521 -3.29 8.29 22.21
C TYR A 521 -3.53 9.44 21.24
N HIS A 522 -3.83 9.09 20.00
CA HIS A 522 -4.38 10.00 19.00
C HIS A 522 -5.49 9.27 18.24
N PRO A 523 -6.63 9.92 17.93
CA PRO A 523 -7.72 9.27 17.21
C PRO A 523 -7.30 8.71 15.83
N GLU A 524 -6.30 9.34 15.20
CA GLU A 524 -5.72 8.87 13.93
C GLU A 524 -4.71 7.72 14.10
N CYS A 525 -4.35 7.34 15.33
CA CYS A 525 -3.55 6.13 15.55
C CYS A 525 -4.44 4.90 15.70
N ALA A 526 -5.64 5.06 16.27
CA ALA A 526 -6.59 3.99 16.52
C ALA A 526 -7.39 3.55 15.27
N ILE A 527 -6.75 3.58 14.10
CA ILE A 527 -7.32 3.12 12.83
C ILE A 527 -6.68 1.78 12.44
N ARG A 528 -7.47 0.92 11.78
CA ARG A 528 -7.13 -0.46 11.34
C ARG A 528 -6.92 -1.49 12.47
N ASN A 529 -8.01 -2.09 12.96
CA ASN A 529 -7.96 -3.30 13.81
C ASN A 529 -7.03 -3.21 15.04
N GLN A 530 -6.61 -2.00 15.43
CA GLN A 530 -5.79 -1.78 16.61
C GLN A 530 -6.69 -1.88 17.85
N LEU A 531 -6.26 -2.70 18.79
CA LEU A 531 -6.91 -2.84 20.07
C LEU A 531 -6.22 -1.90 21.05
N VAL A 532 -6.89 -0.77 21.35
CA VAL A 532 -6.49 0.13 22.42
C VAL A 532 -6.99 -0.47 23.74
N THR A 533 -6.06 -0.86 24.59
CA THR A 533 -6.35 -1.28 25.96
C THR A 533 -5.93 -0.17 26.91
N GLU A 534 -6.84 0.20 27.82
CA GLU A 534 -6.56 1.27 28.80
C GLU A 534 -5.30 0.95 29.62
N ILE A 535 -4.56 2.00 29.96
CA ILE A 535 -3.34 1.90 30.77
C ILE A 535 -3.69 1.26 32.12
N PRO A 536 -2.85 0.37 32.68
CA PRO A 536 -2.92 0.08 34.11
C PRO A 536 -2.93 1.40 34.86
N THR A 537 -3.98 1.62 35.65
CA THR A 537 -4.09 2.74 36.58
C THR A 537 -2.77 2.79 37.32
N THR A 538 -1.93 3.80 37.05
CA THR A 538 -0.83 4.10 37.95
C THR A 538 -1.51 4.30 39.28
N THR A 539 -1.34 3.34 40.18
CA THR A 539 -1.67 3.48 41.58
C THR A 539 -0.81 4.64 42.03
N THR A 540 -1.35 5.85 41.89
CA THR A 540 -0.88 7.03 42.59
C THR A 540 -0.86 6.57 44.03
N SER A 541 0.33 6.28 44.54
CA SER A 541 0.53 6.08 45.96
C SER A 541 0.08 7.40 46.52
N GLU A 542 -1.11 7.40 47.11
CA GLU A 542 -1.69 8.57 47.75
C GLU A 542 -0.58 9.12 48.65
N PRO A 543 -0.06 10.33 48.36
CA PRO A 543 1.00 10.89 49.19
C PRO A 543 0.41 10.96 50.59
N THR A 544 0.97 10.20 51.53
CA THR A 544 0.58 10.24 52.92
C THR A 544 0.91 11.64 53.42
N THR A 545 -0.06 12.55 53.33
CA THR A 545 0.02 13.89 53.89
C THR A 545 0.19 13.74 55.39
N THR A 546 1.42 13.89 55.87
CA THR A 546 1.69 14.12 57.27
C THR A 546 1.37 15.58 57.52
N THR A 547 0.18 15.82 58.08
CA THR A 547 -0.30 17.15 58.47
C THR A 547 0.65 17.74 59.51
N THR A 548 1.40 18.76 59.11
CA THR A 548 2.05 19.70 60.04
C THR A 548 1.77 21.11 59.52
N ASP A 549 1.10 21.89 60.34
CA ASP A 549 0.76 23.31 60.18
C ASP A 549 1.23 24.00 61.49
N PRO A 550 1.49 25.32 61.60
CA PRO A 550 1.45 26.40 60.59
C PRO A 550 2.64 27.40 60.63
N SER A 551 2.54 28.41 59.73
CA SER A 551 3.25 29.71 59.64
C SER A 551 4.36 29.74 58.57
N THR A 552 4.44 30.70 57.64
CA THR A 552 4.19 32.14 57.78
C THR A 552 3.96 32.77 56.40
N THR A 553 3.18 33.84 56.39
CA THR A 553 2.83 34.79 55.32
C THR A 553 4.03 35.36 54.55
N THR A 554 3.93 35.49 53.22
CA THR A 554 4.42 36.65 52.44
C THR A 554 3.71 36.70 51.09
N SER A 555 3.01 37.80 50.81
CA SER A 555 2.30 38.10 49.57
C SER A 555 3.20 38.86 48.58
N ILE A 556 3.11 38.51 47.28
CA ILE A 556 3.67 39.27 46.15
C ILE A 556 2.54 39.43 45.11
N PRO A 557 2.39 40.61 44.47
CA PRO A 557 1.21 40.94 43.67
C PRO A 557 1.24 40.26 42.29
N VAL A 558 0.07 39.77 41.87
CA VAL A 558 -0.20 39.21 40.55
C VAL A 558 -0.65 40.34 39.62
N THR A 559 0.09 40.53 38.52
CA THR A 559 -0.30 41.36 37.38
C THR A 559 -1.26 40.57 36.50
N THR A 560 -2.46 41.12 36.29
CA THR A 560 -3.51 40.58 35.42
C THR A 560 -3.15 40.76 33.95
N SER A 561 -3.03 39.64 33.21
CA SER A 561 -3.06 39.60 31.74
C SER A 561 -4.43 39.10 31.30
N THR A 562 -5.14 39.94 30.55
CA THR A 562 -6.45 39.68 29.94
C THR A 562 -6.32 38.71 28.76
N THR A 563 -6.93 37.54 28.87
CA THR A 563 -7.10 36.57 27.78
C THR A 563 -8.38 36.90 26.98
N PRO A 564 -8.34 37.05 25.64
CA PRO A 564 -9.55 37.19 24.83
C PRO A 564 -10.26 35.84 24.67
N SER A 565 -11.56 35.81 24.94
CA SER A 565 -12.44 34.65 24.67
C SER A 565 -12.71 34.51 23.17
N GLY A 566 -11.98 33.62 22.51
CA GLY A 566 -12.36 33.08 21.19
C GLY A 566 -13.04 31.73 21.37
N GLY A 567 -14.37 31.71 21.37
CA GLY A 567 -15.15 30.47 21.42
C GLY A 567 -15.04 29.69 20.12
N LEU A 568 -14.54 28.45 20.19
CA LEU A 568 -14.61 27.47 19.10
C LEU A 568 -15.97 26.73 19.14
N PRO A 569 -16.53 26.36 17.98
CA PRO A 569 -17.84 25.74 17.89
C PRO A 569 -17.83 24.29 18.41
N ARG A 570 -18.81 23.96 19.25
CA ARG A 570 -19.18 22.59 19.63
C ARG A 570 -19.65 21.82 18.39
N THR A 571 -18.83 20.93 17.85
CA THR A 571 -19.28 19.82 16.99
C THR A 571 -19.39 18.55 17.82
N GLY A 572 -20.51 18.39 18.49
CA GLY A 572 -20.86 17.19 19.24
C GLY A 572 -22.36 16.97 19.16
N GLY A 573 -22.81 16.27 18.12
CA GLY A 573 -24.20 15.91 17.98
C GLY A 573 -24.45 15.16 16.68
N ASN A 574 -24.46 13.82 16.73
CA ASN A 574 -25.36 12.97 15.93
C ASN A 574 -25.23 11.45 16.17
N VAL A 575 -24.72 10.99 17.33
CA VAL A 575 -24.79 9.56 17.67
C VAL A 575 -26.26 9.10 17.81
N GLY A 576 -27.15 9.97 18.31
CA GLY A 576 -28.58 9.66 18.43
C GLY A 576 -29.31 9.48 17.09
N ARG A 577 -28.89 10.17 16.02
CA ARG A 577 -29.50 10.01 14.68
C ARG A 577 -29.10 8.70 14.01
N MET A 578 -27.88 8.22 14.23
CA MET A 578 -27.41 6.96 13.65
C MET A 578 -28.11 5.75 14.29
N ILE A 579 -28.33 5.77 15.61
CA ILE A 579 -29.09 4.72 16.31
C ILE A 579 -30.54 4.67 15.83
N LEU A 580 -31.18 5.82 15.59
CA LEU A 580 -32.57 5.88 15.13
C LEU A 580 -32.73 5.33 13.70
N VAL A 581 -31.76 5.56 12.81
CA VAL A 581 -31.76 5.02 11.44
C VAL A 581 -31.52 3.51 11.44
N ALA A 582 -30.55 3.01 12.22
CA ALA A 582 -30.30 1.57 12.33
C ALA A 582 -31.51 0.80 12.89
N THR A 583 -32.16 1.35 13.93
CA THR A 583 -33.36 0.73 14.52
C THR A 583 -34.52 0.71 13.52
N SER A 584 -34.68 1.77 12.72
CA SER A 584 -35.72 1.86 11.69
C SER A 584 -35.51 0.83 10.56
N LEU A 585 -34.26 0.58 10.14
CA LEU A 585 -33.93 -0.41 9.11
C LEU A 585 -34.17 -1.84 9.59
N ILE A 586 -33.86 -2.15 10.86
CA ILE A 586 -34.13 -3.47 11.45
C ILE A 586 -35.64 -3.74 11.52
N ILE A 587 -36.43 -2.75 11.95
CA ILE A 587 -37.90 -2.86 11.99
C ILE A 587 -38.46 -3.07 10.58
N LEU A 588 -37.94 -2.35 9.57
CA LEU A 588 -38.38 -2.50 8.18
C LEU A 588 -38.06 -3.90 7.63
N GLY A 589 -36.87 -4.44 7.93
CA GLY A 589 -36.46 -5.78 7.54
C GLY A 589 -37.34 -6.87 8.14
N LEU A 590 -37.61 -6.81 9.45
CA LEU A 590 -38.51 -7.75 10.13
C LEU A 590 -39.95 -7.67 9.60
N SER A 591 -40.41 -6.47 9.23
CA SER A 591 -41.73 -6.26 8.63
C SER A 591 -41.85 -6.90 7.25
N LEU A 592 -40.82 -6.75 6.42
CA LEU A 592 -40.75 -7.36 5.07
C LEU A 592 -40.71 -8.88 5.16
N GLU A 593 -39.94 -9.44 6.09
CA GLU A 593 -39.85 -10.89 6.28
C GLU A 593 -41.17 -11.50 6.77
N ALA A 594 -41.90 -10.79 7.64
CA ALA A 594 -43.25 -11.18 8.06
C ALA A 594 -44.25 -11.18 6.89
N VAL A 595 -44.18 -10.19 5.99
CA VAL A 595 -45.03 -10.15 4.78
C VAL A 595 -44.69 -11.28 3.81
N VAL A 596 -43.41 -11.60 3.62
CA VAL A 596 -42.96 -12.72 2.78
C VAL A 596 -43.41 -14.06 3.36
N ARG A 597 -43.30 -14.26 4.68
CA ARG A 597 -43.83 -15.46 5.35
C ARG A 597 -45.35 -15.59 5.20
N ARG A 598 -46.10 -14.49 5.32
CA ARG A 598 -47.56 -14.50 5.16
C ARG A 598 -48.00 -14.82 3.74
N ARG A 599 -47.21 -14.44 2.72
CA ARG A 599 -47.43 -14.83 1.31
C ARG A 599 -47.05 -16.26 0.98
N ARG A 600 -46.30 -16.96 1.83
CA ARG A 600 -45.97 -18.39 1.65
C ARG A 600 -46.95 -19.33 2.36
N LEU A 601 -47.82 -18.80 3.21
CA LEU A 601 -48.80 -19.56 4.00
C LEU A 601 -50.24 -19.42 3.50
N ASN A 602 -50.45 -18.58 2.49
CA ASN A 602 -51.64 -18.55 1.63
C ASN A 602 -51.21 -19.03 0.24
#